data_AF-A0A7Z0JBN0-F1
#
_entry.id   AF-A0A7Z0JBN0-F1
#
_cell.length_a   1.000
_cell.length_b   1.000
_cell.length_c   1.000
_cell.angle_alpha   90.00
_cell.angle_beta   90.00
_cell.angle_gamma   90.00
#
_symmetry.space_group_name_H-M   'P 1'
#
loop_
_entity.id
_entity.type
_entity.pdbx_description
1 polymer ?
#
loop_
_entity_poly.entity_id
_entity_poly.type
_entity_poly.pdbx_seq_one_letter_code
_entity_poly.pdbx_strand_id
1 'polypeptide(L)'
;MSPFGPQDPHGAGHGLPGFGAPFDALRPDAPLPRKVATVRMLMFVGGFCGLTLSMLFVMGLSVSAEDMAEVLRQQSELAAEENVDLAVTPEMMRSMMGTLAVVTGVYGLLSTFLASRLRRRTLGAYWGVVVFQGAAGALLTWNMLTGDILAAVPLGFAVYMVIAMLSREGRAHYGLY
;
A
#
# COMPACT_ATOMS: atom_id res chain seq x y z
N MET A 1 57.98 28.47 26.23
CA MET A 1 56.68 29.14 25.98
C MET A 1 55.90 28.29 25.00
N SER A 2 54.87 27.62 25.48
CA SER A 2 53.92 26.82 24.72
C SER A 2 52.76 27.71 24.25
N PRO A 3 52.25 27.57 23.01
CA PRO A 3 50.94 28.08 22.64
C PRO A 3 50.01 26.90 22.34
N PHE A 4 49.48 26.26 23.38
CA PHE A 4 48.26 25.46 23.26
C PHE A 4 47.09 26.40 23.54
N GLY A 5 46.38 26.79 22.48
CA GLY A 5 45.05 27.38 22.60
C GLY A 5 44.00 26.31 22.96
N PRO A 6 42.84 26.70 23.50
CA PRO A 6 41.82 25.79 24.00
C PRO A 6 41.22 24.96 22.87
N GLN A 7 41.20 23.64 23.06
CA GLN A 7 40.48 22.69 22.22
C GLN A 7 38.97 22.84 22.46
N ASP A 8 38.25 23.32 21.45
CA ASP A 8 36.79 23.28 21.43
C ASP A 8 36.30 21.82 21.46
N PRO A 9 35.39 21.44 22.38
CA PRO A 9 34.88 20.07 22.49
C PRO A 9 33.78 19.74 21.47
N HIS A 10 33.46 20.67 20.56
CA HIS A 10 32.45 20.51 19.52
C HIS A 10 33.02 20.74 18.12
N GLY A 11 34.25 20.27 17.89
CA GLY A 11 34.81 20.14 16.56
C GLY A 11 33.99 19.17 15.73
N ALA A 12 33.09 19.72 14.91
CA ALA A 12 32.44 19.05 13.80
C ALA A 12 33.53 18.45 12.90
N GLY A 13 33.84 17.18 13.15
CA GLY A 13 34.70 16.38 12.29
C GLY A 13 34.09 16.36 10.90
N HIS A 14 34.73 17.07 9.97
CA HIS A 14 34.63 16.79 8.55
C HIS A 14 35.10 15.34 8.34
N GLY A 15 34.14 14.41 8.44
CA GLY A 15 34.32 13.01 8.11
C GLY A 15 34.60 12.88 6.62
N LEU A 16 35.68 12.19 6.30
CA LEU A 16 36.11 11.80 4.95
C LEU A 16 34.91 11.32 4.09
N PRO A 17 34.73 11.86 2.86
CA PRO A 17 33.68 11.40 1.94
C PRO A 17 34.06 10.01 1.43
N GLY A 18 33.50 8.95 2.04
CA GLY A 18 33.60 7.60 1.49
C GLY A 18 33.68 6.45 2.47
N PHE A 19 34.10 6.67 3.72
CA PHE A 19 34.27 5.58 4.70
C PHE A 19 33.13 5.47 5.73
N GLY A 20 32.30 6.52 5.88
CA GLY A 20 31.17 6.54 6.83
C GLY A 20 29.82 6.05 6.28
N ALA A 21 29.63 6.05 4.95
CA ALA A 21 28.33 5.77 4.33
C ALA A 21 27.67 4.43 4.72
N PRO A 22 28.41 3.31 4.90
CA PRO A 22 27.80 2.04 5.34
C PRO A 22 27.32 2.09 6.79
N PHE A 23 28.04 2.80 7.67
CA PHE A 23 27.74 2.89 9.10
C PHE A 23 26.76 4.02 9.43
N ASP A 24 26.69 5.06 8.60
CA ASP A 24 25.64 6.08 8.68
C ASP A 24 24.26 5.47 8.43
N ALA A 25 24.13 4.47 7.55
CA ALA A 25 22.88 3.73 7.36
C ALA A 25 22.45 2.91 8.60
N LEU A 26 23.39 2.55 9.47
CA LEU A 26 23.17 1.83 10.74
C LEU A 26 22.81 2.76 11.91
N ARG A 27 22.91 4.09 11.75
CA ARG A 27 22.48 5.03 12.79
C ARG A 27 20.97 4.93 13.05
N PRO A 28 20.52 4.99 14.32
CA PRO A 28 19.09 4.98 14.67
C PRO A 28 18.30 6.09 13.96
N ASP A 29 18.96 7.21 13.68
CA ASP A 29 18.39 8.40 13.05
C ASP A 29 18.62 8.46 11.53
N ALA A 30 19.18 7.41 10.92
CA ALA A 30 19.47 7.49 9.49
C ALA A 30 18.15 7.57 8.69
N PRO A 31 18.07 8.50 7.72
CA PRO A 31 16.87 8.70 6.93
C PRO A 31 16.46 7.41 6.20
N LEU A 32 15.15 7.20 6.08
CA LEU A 32 14.60 6.07 5.31
C LEU A 32 15.19 6.08 3.90
N PRO A 33 15.68 4.93 3.37
CA PRO A 33 16.09 4.83 1.99
C PRO A 33 14.95 5.29 1.08
N ARG A 34 15.25 6.07 0.04
CA ARG A 34 14.23 6.67 -0.85
C ARG A 34 13.24 5.62 -1.36
N LYS A 35 13.73 4.43 -1.71
CA LYS A 35 12.92 3.28 -2.16
C LYS A 35 11.90 2.83 -1.10
N VAL A 36 12.33 2.66 0.16
CA VAL A 36 11.44 2.28 1.27
C VAL A 36 10.45 3.41 1.60
N ALA A 37 10.88 4.67 1.51
CA ALA A 37 10.00 5.82 1.68
C ALA A 37 8.91 5.88 0.60
N THR A 38 9.24 5.62 -0.68
CA THR A 38 8.26 5.52 -1.77
C THR A 38 7.28 4.38 -1.55
N VAL A 39 7.76 3.18 -1.17
CA VAL A 39 6.88 2.04 -0.84
C VAL A 39 5.91 2.42 0.28
N ARG A 40 6.41 3.05 1.34
CA ARG A 40 5.58 3.53 2.44
C ARG A 40 4.50 4.51 1.97
N MET A 41 4.87 5.46 1.12
CA MET A 41 3.94 6.45 0.57
C MET A 41 2.85 5.77 -0.28
N LEU A 42 3.24 4.88 -1.19
CA LEU A 42 2.30 4.13 -2.03
C LEU A 42 1.33 3.29 -1.19
N MET A 43 1.84 2.59 -0.18
CA MET A 43 1.00 1.81 0.75
C MET A 43 0.05 2.69 1.55
N PHE A 44 0.48 3.88 1.98
CA PHE A 44 -0.36 4.79 2.73
C PHE A 44 -1.47 5.40 1.85
N VAL A 45 -1.13 5.86 0.64
CA VAL A 45 -2.09 6.43 -0.31
C VAL A 45 -3.08 5.36 -0.77
N GLY A 46 -2.60 4.18 -1.16
CA GLY A 46 -3.45 3.04 -1.52
C GLY A 46 -4.32 2.57 -0.36
N GLY A 47 -3.76 2.59 0.86
CA GLY A 47 -4.46 2.26 2.09
C GLY A 47 -5.61 3.23 2.39
N PHE A 48 -5.33 4.53 2.33
CA PHE A 48 -6.32 5.59 2.53
C PHE A 48 -7.43 5.56 1.47
N CYS A 49 -7.06 5.36 0.20
CA CYS A 49 -8.01 5.17 -0.89
C CYS A 49 -8.93 3.97 -0.63
N GLY A 50 -8.36 2.81 -0.28
CA GLY A 50 -9.13 1.61 0.02
C GLY A 50 -10.08 1.77 1.21
N LEU A 51 -9.63 2.44 2.28
CA LEU A 51 -10.49 2.76 3.41
C LEU A 51 -11.64 3.69 3.03
N THR A 52 -11.37 4.69 2.20
CA THR A 52 -12.39 5.63 1.72
C THR A 52 -13.41 4.92 0.84
N LEU A 53 -12.97 4.09 -0.10
CA LEU A 53 -13.85 3.26 -0.94
C LEU A 53 -14.69 2.28 -0.11
N SER A 54 -14.07 1.61 0.87
CA SER A 54 -14.79 0.75 1.82
C SER A 54 -15.88 1.51 2.56
N MET A 55 -15.57 2.72 3.04
CA MET A 55 -16.54 3.57 3.71
C MET A 55 -17.68 4.00 2.79
N LEU A 56 -17.38 4.31 1.52
CA LEU A 56 -18.40 4.58 0.49
C LEU A 56 -19.30 3.37 0.27
N PHE A 57 -18.75 2.15 0.18
CA PHE A 57 -19.56 0.95 0.04
C PHE A 57 -20.45 0.70 1.28
N VAL A 58 -19.91 0.90 2.49
CA VAL A 58 -20.70 0.80 3.73
C VAL A 58 -21.81 1.84 3.78
N MET A 59 -21.54 3.09 3.35
CA MET A 59 -22.59 4.10 3.19
C MET A 59 -23.61 3.68 2.13
N GLY A 60 -23.19 3.08 1.02
CA GLY A 60 -24.09 2.54 0.00
C GLY A 60 -25.01 1.44 0.53
N LEU A 61 -24.54 0.62 1.48
CA LEU A 61 -25.37 -0.40 2.14
C LEU A 61 -26.45 0.20 3.08
N SER A 62 -26.33 1.48 3.45
CA SER A 62 -27.35 2.17 4.25
C SER A 62 -28.58 2.61 3.45
N VAL A 63 -28.53 2.52 2.12
CA VAL A 63 -29.66 2.81 1.23
C VAL A 63 -30.74 1.73 1.40
N SER A 64 -32.01 2.15 1.36
CA SER A 64 -33.15 1.24 1.53
C SER A 64 -33.20 0.19 0.41
N ALA A 65 -33.84 -0.95 0.69
CA ALA A 65 -33.95 -2.02 -0.30
C ALA A 65 -34.85 -1.59 -1.48
N GLU A 66 -35.86 -0.77 -1.18
CA GLU A 66 -36.82 -0.23 -2.12
C GLU A 66 -36.15 0.76 -3.08
N ASP A 67 -35.31 1.66 -2.56
CA ASP A 67 -34.56 2.61 -3.39
C ASP A 67 -33.51 1.89 -4.27
N MET A 68 -32.84 0.86 -3.73
CA MET A 68 -31.93 0.03 -4.53
C MET A 68 -32.66 -0.73 -5.65
N ALA A 69 -33.84 -1.27 -5.36
CA ALA A 69 -34.64 -1.98 -6.35
C ALA A 69 -35.12 -1.04 -7.47
N GLU A 70 -35.50 0.19 -7.13
CA GLU A 70 -35.91 1.20 -8.11
C GLU A 70 -34.75 1.65 -9.00
N VAL A 71 -33.56 1.91 -8.44
CA VAL A 71 -32.36 2.23 -9.21
C VAL A 71 -31.96 1.07 -10.12
N LEU A 72 -32.03 -0.17 -9.61
CA LEU A 72 -31.67 -1.36 -10.39
C LEU A 72 -32.69 -1.63 -11.50
N ARG A 73 -33.98 -1.35 -11.27
CA ARG A 73 -35.02 -1.36 -12.31
C ARG A 73 -34.71 -0.35 -13.41
N GLN A 74 -34.39 0.90 -13.06
CA GLN A 74 -33.99 1.91 -14.02
C GLN A 74 -32.73 1.52 -14.81
N GLN A 75 -31.72 0.91 -14.15
CA GLN A 75 -30.54 0.40 -14.84
C GLN A 75 -30.85 -0.79 -15.76
N SER A 76 -31.77 -1.67 -15.36
CA SER A 76 -32.20 -2.80 -16.19
C SER A 76 -32.97 -2.34 -17.43
N GLU A 77 -33.77 -1.27 -17.31
CA GLU A 77 -34.48 -0.66 -18.45
C GLU A 77 -33.47 -0.06 -19.44
N LEU A 78 -32.47 0.67 -18.95
CA LEU A 78 -31.39 1.22 -19.79
C LEU A 78 -30.50 0.13 -20.41
N ALA A 79 -30.23 -0.96 -19.69
CA ALA A 79 -29.42 -2.06 -20.22
C ALA A 79 -30.19 -2.93 -21.21
N ALA A 80 -31.50 -3.06 -21.05
CA ALA A 80 -32.38 -3.70 -22.02
C ALA A 80 -32.41 -2.93 -23.36
N GLU A 81 -32.33 -1.60 -23.33
CA GLU A 81 -32.13 -0.77 -24.54
C GLU A 81 -30.81 -1.10 -25.26
N GLU A 82 -29.77 -1.46 -24.51
CA GLU A 82 -28.47 -1.90 -25.05
C GLU A 82 -28.36 -3.42 -25.33
N ASN A 83 -29.45 -4.19 -25.18
CA ASN A 83 -29.47 -5.66 -25.28
C ASN A 83 -28.51 -6.37 -24.31
N VAL A 84 -28.23 -5.77 -23.15
CA VAL A 84 -27.44 -6.37 -22.07
C VAL A 84 -28.39 -6.83 -20.96
N ASP A 85 -28.50 -8.14 -20.77
CA ASP A 85 -29.38 -8.71 -19.75
C ASP A 85 -28.71 -8.63 -18.36
N LEU A 86 -29.07 -7.62 -17.57
CA LEU A 86 -28.59 -7.46 -16.19
C LEU A 86 -29.45 -8.30 -15.24
N ALA A 87 -29.12 -9.60 -15.14
CA ALA A 87 -29.71 -10.50 -14.15
C ALA A 87 -29.08 -10.33 -12.76
N VAL A 88 -29.05 -9.10 -12.22
CA VAL A 88 -28.54 -8.81 -10.86
C VAL A 88 -29.74 -8.56 -9.95
N THR A 89 -29.85 -9.30 -8.84
CA THR A 89 -30.86 -9.04 -7.83
C THR A 89 -30.37 -8.01 -6.80
N PRO A 90 -31.27 -7.26 -6.13
CA PRO A 90 -30.90 -6.33 -5.06
C PRO A 90 -30.09 -7.00 -3.93
N GLU A 91 -30.43 -8.24 -3.57
CA GLU A 91 -29.71 -9.03 -2.57
C GLU A 91 -28.29 -9.37 -3.04
N MET A 92 -28.14 -9.76 -4.31
CA MET A 92 -26.84 -10.06 -4.89
C MET A 92 -25.96 -8.81 -4.92
N MET A 93 -26.50 -7.67 -5.34
CA MET A 93 -25.80 -6.38 -5.34
C MET A 93 -25.35 -5.99 -3.93
N ARG A 94 -26.22 -6.09 -2.92
CA ARG A 94 -25.86 -5.85 -1.51
C ARG A 94 -24.76 -6.79 -1.02
N SER A 95 -24.83 -8.07 -1.36
CA SER A 95 -23.80 -9.05 -0.98
C SER A 95 -22.44 -8.71 -1.62
N MET A 96 -22.44 -8.30 -2.89
CA MET A 96 -21.24 -7.88 -3.60
C MET A 96 -20.67 -6.61 -2.99
N MET A 97 -21.48 -5.58 -2.76
CA MET A 97 -21.06 -4.34 -2.11
C MET A 97 -20.49 -4.59 -0.72
N GLY A 98 -21.14 -5.44 0.09
CA GLY A 98 -20.62 -5.83 1.41
C GLY A 98 -19.30 -6.58 1.33
N THR A 99 -19.17 -7.52 0.40
CA THR A 99 -17.92 -8.25 0.18
C THR A 99 -16.81 -7.30 -0.27
N LEU A 100 -17.07 -6.42 -1.23
CA LEU A 100 -16.13 -5.41 -1.70
C LEU A 100 -15.75 -4.42 -0.59
N ALA A 101 -16.70 -4.00 0.24
CA ALA A 101 -16.44 -3.15 1.39
C ALA A 101 -15.46 -3.80 2.36
N VAL A 102 -15.69 -5.07 2.71
CA VAL A 102 -14.83 -5.82 3.64
C VAL A 102 -13.46 -6.06 3.03
N VAL A 103 -13.38 -6.57 1.80
CA VAL A 103 -12.09 -6.88 1.14
C VAL A 103 -11.26 -5.61 0.97
N THR A 104 -11.86 -4.55 0.42
CA THR A 104 -11.16 -3.27 0.20
C THR A 104 -10.79 -2.59 1.51
N GLY A 105 -11.67 -2.68 2.52
CA GLY A 105 -11.43 -2.11 3.85
C GLY A 105 -10.31 -2.82 4.60
N VAL A 106 -10.32 -4.15 4.62
CA VAL A 106 -9.26 -4.97 5.23
C VAL A 106 -7.92 -4.73 4.51
N TYR A 107 -7.92 -4.74 3.18
CA TYR A 107 -6.73 -4.40 2.41
C TYR A 107 -6.20 -3.00 2.75
N GLY A 108 -7.09 -2.01 2.77
CA GLY A 108 -6.74 -0.63 3.09
C GLY A 108 -6.17 -0.46 4.50
N LEU A 109 -6.79 -1.14 5.48
CA LEU A 109 -6.35 -1.16 6.88
C LEU A 109 -4.97 -1.82 7.02
N LEU A 110 -4.78 -3.00 6.44
CA LEU A 110 -3.51 -3.71 6.45
C LEU A 110 -2.41 -2.87 5.78
N SER A 111 -2.68 -2.32 4.60
CA SER A 111 -1.73 -1.48 3.87
C SER A 111 -1.30 -0.25 4.70
N THR A 112 -2.26 0.44 5.32
CA THR A 112 -1.99 1.61 6.18
C THR A 112 -1.23 1.22 7.45
N PHE A 113 -1.60 0.11 8.08
CA PHE A 113 -0.94 -0.42 9.26
C PHE A 113 0.51 -0.79 8.97
N LEU A 114 0.77 -1.51 7.89
CA LEU A 114 2.12 -1.86 7.46
C LEU A 114 2.94 -0.61 7.10
N ALA A 115 2.34 0.38 6.43
CA ALA A 115 3.00 1.66 6.14
C ALA A 115 3.40 2.40 7.43
N SER A 116 2.59 2.32 8.49
CA SER A 116 2.94 2.89 9.81
C SER A 116 4.09 2.12 10.48
N ARG A 117 4.09 0.79 10.36
CA ARG A 117 5.12 -0.11 10.90
C ARG A 117 6.44 0.01 10.15
N LEU A 118 6.44 0.42 8.89
CA LEU A 118 7.65 0.53 8.06
C LEU A 118 8.66 1.54 8.60
N ARG A 119 8.22 2.48 9.46
CA ARG A 119 9.09 3.40 10.21
C ARG A 119 9.92 2.69 11.29
N ARG A 120 9.46 1.54 11.79
CA ARG A 120 10.20 0.71 12.75
C ARG A 120 11.08 -0.25 11.96
N ARG A 121 12.40 -0.17 12.13
CA ARG A 121 13.41 -1.05 11.51
C ARG A 121 13.34 -2.49 12.06
N THR A 122 12.21 -3.16 11.84
CA THR A 122 11.96 -4.53 12.32
C THR A 122 11.86 -5.47 11.14
N LEU A 123 12.44 -6.66 11.27
CA LEU A 123 12.31 -7.74 10.29
C LEU A 123 10.85 -8.11 10.01
N GLY A 124 9.98 -8.01 11.02
CA GLY A 124 8.54 -8.25 10.87
C GLY A 124 7.86 -7.22 9.95
N ALA A 125 8.26 -5.95 9.98
CA ALA A 125 7.72 -4.94 9.06
C ALA A 125 8.18 -5.19 7.63
N TYR A 126 9.44 -5.58 7.45
CA TYR A 126 10.00 -5.94 6.15
C TYR A 126 9.24 -7.12 5.50
N TRP A 127 9.21 -8.26 6.19
CA TRP A 127 8.57 -9.47 5.68
C TRP A 127 7.05 -9.31 5.58
N GLY A 128 6.45 -8.53 6.48
CA GLY A 128 5.04 -8.19 6.38
C GLY A 128 4.72 -7.53 5.04
N VAL A 129 5.50 -6.54 4.60
CA VAL A 129 5.27 -5.86 3.31
C VAL A 129 5.51 -6.81 2.15
N VAL A 130 6.61 -7.56 2.16
CA VAL A 130 6.95 -8.48 1.06
C VAL A 130 5.86 -9.55 0.89
N VAL A 131 5.42 -10.17 1.98
CA VAL A 131 4.36 -11.20 1.94
C VAL A 131 3.02 -10.58 1.55
N PHE A 132 2.66 -9.43 2.11
CA PHE A 132 1.41 -8.74 1.78
C PHE A 132 1.35 -8.35 0.30
N GLN A 133 2.39 -7.71 -0.23
CA GLN A 133 2.44 -7.32 -1.64
C GLN A 133 2.59 -8.52 -2.57
N GLY A 134 3.28 -9.59 -2.14
CA GLY A 134 3.34 -10.85 -2.88
C GLY A 134 1.96 -11.50 -3.01
N ALA A 135 1.21 -11.58 -1.92
CA ALA A 135 -0.16 -12.11 -1.93
C ALA A 135 -1.10 -11.24 -2.78
N ALA A 136 -1.03 -9.91 -2.64
CA ALA A 136 -1.78 -8.98 -3.46
C ALA A 136 -1.43 -9.11 -4.95
N GLY A 137 -0.14 -9.21 -5.27
CA GLY A 137 0.34 -9.42 -6.64
C GLY A 137 -0.14 -10.74 -7.24
N ALA A 138 -0.17 -11.83 -6.46
CA ALA A 138 -0.71 -13.11 -6.91
C ALA A 138 -2.21 -13.03 -7.21
N LEU A 139 -3.00 -12.40 -6.33
CA LEU A 139 -4.43 -12.17 -6.56
C LEU A 139 -4.69 -11.30 -7.79
N LEU A 140 -3.92 -10.22 -7.97
CA LEU A 140 -4.06 -9.32 -9.12
C LEU A 140 -3.66 -10.01 -10.43
N THR A 141 -2.63 -10.86 -10.39
CA THR A 141 -2.25 -11.68 -11.54
C THR A 141 -3.38 -12.64 -11.89
N TRP A 142 -3.98 -13.29 -10.89
CA TRP A 142 -5.16 -14.15 -11.11
C TRP A 142 -6.32 -13.38 -11.75
N ASN A 143 -6.65 -12.19 -11.24
CA ASN A 143 -7.71 -11.35 -11.81
C ASN A 143 -7.43 -10.95 -13.27
N MET A 144 -6.16 -10.64 -13.59
CA MET A 144 -5.75 -10.32 -14.95
C MET A 144 -5.93 -11.53 -15.88
N LEU A 145 -5.66 -12.75 -15.41
CA LEU A 145 -5.91 -13.99 -16.17
C LEU A 145 -7.41 -14.25 -16.39
N THR A 146 -8.28 -13.80 -15.48
CA THR A 146 -9.74 -13.87 -15.65
C THR A 146 -10.33 -12.78 -16.56
N GLY A 147 -9.49 -11.90 -17.12
CA GLY A 147 -9.88 -10.89 -18.12
C GLY A 147 -9.93 -9.45 -17.61
N ASP A 148 -9.60 -9.19 -16.35
CA ASP A 148 -9.58 -7.82 -15.80
C ASP A 148 -8.25 -7.11 -16.14
N ILE A 149 -8.20 -6.46 -17.29
CA ILE A 149 -7.03 -5.71 -17.76
C ILE A 149 -6.72 -4.51 -16.84
N LEU A 150 -7.72 -3.95 -16.14
CA LEU A 150 -7.50 -2.83 -15.23
C LEU A 150 -6.65 -3.22 -14.01
N ALA A 151 -6.55 -4.52 -13.69
CA ALA A 151 -5.67 -5.04 -12.66
C ALA A 151 -4.16 -4.88 -12.98
N ALA A 152 -3.79 -4.58 -14.23
CA ALA A 152 -2.39 -4.41 -14.63
C ALA A 152 -1.70 -3.23 -13.91
N VAL A 153 -2.41 -2.13 -13.69
CA VAL A 153 -1.89 -0.95 -13.01
C VAL A 153 -1.54 -1.24 -11.53
N PRO A 154 -2.49 -1.72 -10.69
CA PRO A 154 -2.16 -2.09 -9.31
C PRO A 154 -1.13 -3.23 -9.23
N LEU A 155 -1.10 -4.16 -10.19
CA LEU A 155 -0.09 -5.21 -10.26
C LEU A 155 1.31 -4.61 -10.45
N GLY A 156 1.47 -3.64 -11.36
CA GLY A 156 2.72 -2.93 -11.58
C GLY A 156 3.25 -2.26 -10.30
N PHE A 157 2.35 -1.62 -9.53
CA PHE A 157 2.71 -1.04 -8.23
C PHE A 157 3.13 -2.11 -7.21
N ALA A 158 2.40 -3.22 -7.11
CA ALA A 158 2.74 -4.33 -6.21
C ALA A 158 4.13 -4.90 -6.52
N VAL A 159 4.41 -5.18 -7.80
CA VAL A 159 5.70 -5.69 -8.27
C VAL A 159 6.83 -4.69 -7.97
N TYR A 160 6.62 -3.40 -8.30
CA TYR A 160 7.59 -2.35 -7.98
C TYR A 160 7.90 -2.30 -6.48
N MET A 161 6.87 -2.37 -5.63
CA MET A 161 7.05 -2.32 -4.18
C MET A 161 7.85 -3.51 -3.65
N VAL A 162 7.60 -4.72 -4.17
CA VAL A 162 8.40 -5.91 -3.82
C VAL A 162 9.86 -5.74 -4.26
N ILE A 163 10.11 -5.32 -5.50
CA ILE A 163 11.47 -5.10 -6.02
C ILE A 163 12.20 -4.03 -5.19
N ALA A 164 11.52 -2.94 -4.86
CA ALA A 164 12.08 -1.87 -4.04
C ALA A 164 12.48 -2.37 -2.64
N MET A 165 11.67 -3.23 -2.03
CA MET A 165 11.98 -3.85 -0.74
C MET A 165 13.09 -4.90 -0.83
N LEU A 166 13.13 -5.70 -1.89
CA LEU A 166 14.17 -6.71 -2.12
C LEU A 166 15.52 -6.11 -2.55
N SER A 167 15.55 -4.82 -2.91
CA SER A 167 16.79 -4.12 -3.27
C SER A 167 17.82 -4.14 -2.14
N ARG A 168 19.11 -4.06 -2.50
CA ARG A 168 20.21 -4.05 -1.52
C ARG A 168 20.04 -2.97 -0.44
N GLU A 169 19.56 -1.79 -0.83
CA GLU A 169 19.28 -0.68 0.09
C GLU A 169 18.16 -1.00 1.09
N GLY A 170 17.07 -1.63 0.62
CA GLY A 170 15.95 -2.04 1.46
C GLY A 170 16.39 -3.12 2.45
N ARG A 171 17.04 -4.17 1.96
CA ARG A 171 17.59 -5.25 2.78
C ARG A 171 18.60 -4.77 3.82
N ALA A 172 19.54 -3.90 3.44
CA ALA A 172 20.53 -3.31 4.34
C ALA A 172 19.88 -2.52 5.49
N HIS A 173 18.81 -1.76 5.19
CA HIS A 173 18.10 -0.96 6.19
C HIS A 173 17.44 -1.81 7.28
N TYR A 174 17.07 -3.05 6.97
CA TYR A 174 16.47 -4.01 7.92
C TYR A 174 17.47 -5.04 8.46
N GLY A 175 18.78 -4.85 8.23
CA GLY A 175 19.83 -5.74 8.74
C GLY A 175 19.92 -7.09 8.02
N LEU A 176 19.34 -7.21 6.82
CA LEU A 176 19.36 -8.41 5.98
C LEU A 176 20.51 -8.34 4.96
N TYR A 177 21.75 -8.42 5.44
CA TYR A 177 22.92 -8.53 4.55
C TYR A 177 23.15 -9.98 4.14
#